data_AF-A0A965RPV1-F1
#
_entry.id   AF-A0A965RPV1-F1
#
_cell.length_a   1.000
_cell.length_b   1.000
_cell.length_c   1.000
_cell.angle_alpha   90.00
_cell.angle_beta   90.00
_cell.angle_gamma   90.00
#
_symmetry.space_group_name_H-M   'P 1'
#
loop_
_entity.id
_entity.type
_entity.pdbx_description
1 polymer ?
#
loop_
_entity_poly.entity_id
_entity_poly.type
_entity_poly.pdbx_seq_one_letter_code
_entity_poly.pdbx_strand_id
1 'polypeptide(L)'
;MPDIVYTVSATVAKGALSQAFSAAGVTANMAASGISTQTISPGTNAATTTAISTATLSSVGVFFARNLSTVSTATVSFGQLSAGALVPCVSLRGGETAIGRLAAGSYAAQSNLTGTSLIITIVEG
;
A
#
# COMPACT_ATOMS: atom_id res chain seq x y z
N MET A 1 -0.85 -15.47 -17.69
CA MET A 1 -0.36 -15.95 -16.38
C MET A 1 -1.58 -16.23 -15.50
N PRO A 2 -1.56 -17.15 -14.52
CA PRO A 2 -2.71 -17.30 -13.61
C PRO A 2 -2.99 -16.00 -12.85
N ASP A 3 -4.27 -15.71 -12.69
CA ASP A 3 -4.75 -14.60 -11.89
C ASP A 3 -4.35 -14.75 -10.42
N ILE A 4 -4.30 -13.63 -9.69
CA ILE A 4 -4.09 -13.68 -8.23
C ILE A 4 -5.42 -13.90 -7.55
N VAL A 5 -5.47 -14.96 -6.74
CA VAL A 5 -6.58 -15.21 -5.82
C VAL A 5 -6.19 -14.73 -4.44
N TYR A 6 -6.96 -13.79 -3.89
CA TYR A 6 -6.77 -13.29 -2.53
C TYR A 6 -8.07 -13.33 -1.73
N THR A 7 -7.91 -13.45 -0.41
CA THR A 7 -8.99 -13.39 0.55
C THR A 7 -8.66 -12.32 1.58
N VAL A 8 -9.63 -11.43 1.82
CA VAL A 8 -9.58 -10.47 2.93
C VAL A 8 -10.63 -10.89 3.94
N SER A 9 -10.24 -11.06 5.20
CA SER A 9 -11.14 -11.30 6.31
C SER A 9 -10.82 -10.31 7.43
N ALA A 10 -11.85 -9.76 8.04
CA ALA A 10 -11.70 -8.99 9.26
C ALA A 10 -12.83 -9.30 10.24
N THR A 11 -12.44 -9.32 11.51
CA THR A 11 -13.33 -9.52 12.65
C THR A 11 -13.13 -8.36 13.60
N VAL A 12 -14.23 -7.68 13.95
CA VAL A 12 -14.24 -6.59 14.91
C VAL A 12 -15.01 -7.07 16.14
N ALA A 13 -14.29 -7.21 17.25
CA ALA A 13 -14.86 -7.60 18.54
C ALA A 13 -14.50 -6.55 19.61
N LYS A 14 -15.51 -5.82 20.12
CA LYS A 14 -15.34 -4.83 21.20
C LYS A 14 -16.62 -4.70 22.04
N GLY A 15 -16.60 -5.27 23.24
CA GLY A 15 -17.78 -5.29 24.12
C GLY A 15 -18.94 -6.02 23.45
N ALA A 16 -20.08 -5.35 23.28
CA ALA A 16 -21.23 -5.89 22.56
C ALA A 16 -21.11 -5.86 21.02
N LEU A 17 -20.12 -5.15 20.46
CA LEU A 17 -19.89 -5.14 19.02
C LEU A 17 -19.13 -6.41 18.60
N SER A 18 -19.77 -7.25 17.80
CA SER A 18 -19.14 -8.39 17.13
C SER A 18 -19.61 -8.42 15.68
N GLN A 19 -18.71 -8.07 14.75
CA GLN A 19 -18.99 -8.10 13.31
C GLN A 19 -17.84 -8.78 12.58
N ALA A 20 -18.17 -9.47 11.49
CA ALA A 20 -17.19 -10.05 10.59
C ALA A 20 -17.55 -9.70 9.14
N PHE A 21 -16.54 -9.40 8.34
CA PHE A 21 -16.65 -9.25 6.90
C PHE A 21 -15.55 -10.04 6.21
N SER A 22 -15.91 -10.69 5.09
CA SER A 22 -14.96 -11.44 4.28
C SER A 22 -15.27 -11.26 2.81
N ALA A 23 -14.22 -10.98 2.03
CA ALA A 23 -14.21 -11.10 0.59
C ALA A 23 -13.24 -12.25 0.26
N ALA A 24 -13.79 -13.38 -0.17
CA ALA A 24 -13.04 -14.60 -0.43
C ALA A 24 -13.05 -14.96 -1.92
N GLY A 25 -11.95 -15.54 -2.40
CA GLY A 25 -11.83 -15.94 -3.81
C GLY A 25 -11.83 -14.75 -4.77
N VAL A 26 -11.31 -13.60 -4.34
CA VAL A 26 -11.24 -12.43 -5.20
C VAL A 26 -10.10 -12.61 -6.18
N THR A 27 -10.43 -12.53 -7.46
CA THR A 27 -9.48 -12.72 -8.56
C THR A 27 -9.07 -11.37 -9.13
N ALA A 28 -7.78 -11.04 -9.03
CA ALA A 28 -7.19 -9.93 -9.77
C ALA A 28 -6.53 -10.44 -11.04
N ASN A 29 -7.08 -10.06 -12.19
CA ASN A 29 -6.50 -10.35 -13.50
C ASN A 29 -5.09 -9.75 -13.60
N MET A 30 -4.15 -10.55 -14.08
CA MET A 30 -2.77 -10.17 -14.36
C MET A 30 -2.50 -10.29 -15.85
N ALA A 31 -2.48 -9.14 -16.54
CA ALA A 31 -2.11 -9.09 -17.96
C ALA A 31 -0.59 -9.31 -18.16
N ALA A 32 0.22 -9.07 -17.13
CA ALA A 32 1.66 -9.29 -17.12
C ALA A 32 2.16 -10.01 -15.85
N SER A 33 3.38 -10.54 -15.88
CA SER A 33 3.97 -11.36 -14.82
C SER A 33 5.07 -10.62 -14.06
N GLY A 34 4.81 -10.21 -12.82
CA GLY A 34 5.82 -9.56 -12.00
C GLY A 34 5.36 -9.18 -10.61
N ILE A 35 6.32 -9.10 -9.68
CA ILE A 35 6.13 -8.61 -8.32
C ILE A 35 7.29 -7.68 -7.96
N SER A 36 6.98 -6.53 -7.37
CA SER A 36 7.96 -5.58 -6.85
C SER A 36 7.69 -5.37 -5.37
N THR A 37 8.62 -5.81 -4.52
CA THR A 37 8.57 -5.54 -3.08
C THR A 37 9.68 -4.59 -2.70
N GLN A 38 9.32 -3.49 -2.06
CA GLN A 38 10.26 -2.45 -1.66
C GLN A 38 9.98 -2.06 -0.21
N THR A 39 11.04 -1.96 0.58
CA THR A 39 10.99 -1.26 1.86
C THR A 39 11.51 0.14 1.62
N ILE A 40 10.66 1.13 1.83
CA ILE A 40 10.98 2.54 1.67
C ILE A 40 11.00 3.21 3.03
N SER A 41 11.84 4.23 3.18
CA SER A 41 11.88 5.09 4.37
C SER A 41 11.36 6.47 3.99
N PRO A 42 10.05 6.74 4.11
CA PRO A 42 9.49 7.96 3.59
C PRO A 42 10.00 9.19 4.32
N GLY A 43 10.30 10.24 3.57
CA GLY A 43 10.59 11.55 4.15
C GLY A 43 9.33 12.24 4.63
N THR A 44 9.51 13.38 5.30
CA THR A 44 8.41 14.27 5.71
C THR A 44 7.83 15.08 4.56
N ASN A 45 8.45 15.05 3.38
CA ASN A 45 7.97 15.66 2.14
C ASN A 45 7.90 14.58 1.05
N ALA A 46 6.74 14.48 0.39
CA ALA A 46 6.51 13.51 -0.67
C ALA A 46 7.41 13.72 -1.89
N ALA A 47 7.71 14.98 -2.25
CA ALA A 47 8.53 15.31 -3.42
C ALA A 47 10.00 14.89 -3.28
N THR A 48 10.49 14.75 -2.04
CA THR A 48 11.86 14.33 -1.72
C THR A 48 11.94 12.86 -1.32
N THR A 49 10.80 12.17 -1.22
CA THR A 49 10.76 10.76 -0.87
C THR A 49 10.97 9.93 -2.13
N THR A 50 11.87 8.95 -2.07
CA THR A 50 12.15 8.01 -3.16
C THR A 50 10.86 7.49 -3.76
N ALA A 51 10.66 7.76 -5.06
CA ALA A 51 9.51 7.26 -5.81
C ALA A 51 9.45 5.74 -5.71
N ILE A 52 8.25 5.18 -5.57
CA ILE A 52 8.08 3.73 -5.64
C ILE A 52 8.34 3.34 -7.08
N SER A 53 9.52 2.77 -7.35
CA SER A 53 9.95 2.49 -8.71
C SER A 53 9.19 1.28 -9.23
N THR A 54 8.25 1.54 -10.14
CA THR A 54 7.57 0.56 -10.96
C THR A 54 8.20 0.48 -12.35
N ALA A 55 9.42 0.98 -12.55
CA ALA A 55 10.04 1.15 -13.87
C ALA A 55 10.23 -0.16 -14.65
N THR A 56 10.25 -1.30 -13.96
CA THR A 56 10.29 -2.64 -14.58
C THR A 56 8.91 -3.30 -14.65
N LEU A 57 7.86 -2.64 -14.14
CA LEU A 57 6.49 -3.12 -14.21
C LEU A 57 5.82 -2.58 -15.48
N SER A 58 5.39 -3.49 -16.33
CA SER A 58 4.64 -3.22 -17.56
C SER A 58 3.22 -2.72 -17.30
N SER A 59 2.67 -2.99 -16.11
CA SER A 59 1.33 -2.56 -15.65
C SER A 59 1.25 -2.65 -14.12
N VAL A 60 0.58 -1.69 -13.47
CA VAL A 60 0.38 -1.66 -12.00
C VAL A 60 -0.93 -2.33 -11.61
N GLY A 61 -0.86 -3.36 -10.76
CA GLY A 61 -2.00 -4.17 -10.31
C GLY A 61 -2.39 -3.91 -8.87
N VAL A 62 -2.37 -4.95 -8.03
CA VAL A 62 -2.73 -4.87 -6.60
C VAL A 62 -1.49 -4.53 -5.77
N PHE A 63 -1.66 -3.67 -4.76
CA PHE A 63 -0.63 -3.38 -3.76
C PHE A 63 -1.01 -3.92 -2.39
N PHE A 64 0.01 -4.28 -1.62
CA PHE A 64 -0.05 -4.58 -0.19
C PHE A 64 0.96 -3.67 0.51
N ALA A 65 0.52 -2.82 1.42
CA ALA A 65 1.36 -1.85 2.10
C ALA A 65 1.25 -2.00 3.61
N ARG A 66 2.36 -1.94 4.35
CA ARG A 66 2.37 -1.98 5.81
C ARG A 66 3.35 -0.96 6.38
N ASN A 67 2.87 -0.16 7.33
CA ASN A 67 3.73 0.71 8.12
C ASN A 67 4.48 -0.14 9.17
N LEU A 68 5.80 -0.15 9.07
CA LEU A 68 6.68 -0.96 9.93
C LEU A 68 7.05 -0.26 11.25
N SER A 69 6.60 0.99 11.45
CA SER A 69 6.83 1.68 12.73
C SER A 69 6.04 1.01 13.86
N THR A 70 6.69 0.89 15.01
CA THR A 70 6.06 0.49 16.28
C THR A 70 5.52 1.70 17.06
N VAL A 71 5.77 2.92 16.58
CA VAL A 71 5.32 4.16 17.20
C VAL A 71 3.90 4.47 16.69
N SER A 72 2.92 4.50 17.60
CA SER A 72 1.50 4.67 17.25
C SER A 72 1.17 6.02 16.60
N THR A 73 1.96 7.05 16.89
CA THR A 73 1.83 8.38 16.28
C THR A 73 2.53 8.49 14.93
N ALA A 74 3.36 7.51 14.53
CA ALA A 74 3.97 7.50 13.21
C ALA A 74 2.94 7.10 12.16
N THR A 75 2.74 7.95 11.17
CA THR A 75 1.81 7.74 10.06
C THR A 75 2.58 7.75 8.75
N VAL A 76 2.31 6.76 7.89
CA VAL A 76 2.74 6.78 6.50
C VAL A 76 1.53 6.92 5.59
N SER A 77 1.55 7.93 4.75
CA SER A 77 0.62 8.08 3.64
C SER A 77 1.24 7.52 2.38
N PHE A 78 0.45 6.78 1.60
CA PHE A 78 0.81 6.27 0.28
C PHE A 78 -0.26 6.70 -0.74
N GLY A 79 0.15 7.04 -1.95
CA GLY A 79 -0.77 7.51 -2.97
C GLY A 79 -0.10 8.06 -4.21
N GLN A 80 -0.90 8.67 -5.09
CA GLN A 80 -0.44 9.20 -6.36
C GLN A 80 0.33 10.51 -6.13
N LEU A 81 1.46 10.66 -6.79
CA LEU A 81 2.19 11.92 -6.86
C LEU A 81 1.66 12.72 -8.05
N SER A 82 1.06 13.87 -7.78
CA SER A 82 0.48 14.77 -8.79
C SER A 82 0.94 16.20 -8.54
N ALA A 83 1.48 16.85 -9.58
CA ALA A 83 2.01 18.22 -9.49
C ALA A 83 2.97 18.46 -8.30
N GLY A 84 3.76 17.44 -7.91
CA GLY A 84 4.70 17.51 -6.78
C GLY A 84 4.07 17.31 -5.40
N ALA A 85 2.76 17.09 -5.30
CA ALA A 85 2.06 16.82 -4.06
C ALA A 85 1.56 15.36 -4.00
N LEU A 86 1.57 14.78 -2.80
CA LEU A 86 0.96 13.46 -2.57
C LEU A 86 -0.55 13.60 -2.45
N VAL A 87 -1.28 12.87 -3.28
CA VAL A 87 -2.71 12.62 -3.12
C VAL A 87 -2.84 11.24 -2.46
N PRO A 88 -3.02 11.18 -1.14
CA PRO A 88 -3.01 9.90 -0.42
C PRO A 88 -4.23 9.06 -0.79
N CYS A 89 -4.01 7.80 -1.15
CA CYS A 89 -5.08 6.81 -1.23
C CYS A 89 -5.26 6.06 0.10
N VAL A 90 -4.22 6.03 0.93
CA VAL A 90 -4.25 5.46 2.27
C VAL A 90 -3.28 6.19 3.21
N SER A 91 -3.65 6.24 4.49
CA SER A 91 -2.77 6.67 5.58
C SER A 91 -2.77 5.61 6.67
N LEU A 92 -1.60 5.08 6.99
CA LEU A 92 -1.36 3.96 7.88
C LEU A 92 -0.64 4.44 9.15
N ARG A 93 -1.22 4.25 10.32
CA ARG A 93 -0.52 4.37 11.62
C ARG A 93 0.46 3.23 11.82
N GLY A 94 1.33 3.35 12.83
CA GLY A 94 2.32 2.33 13.15
C GLY A 94 1.70 0.94 13.27
N GLY A 95 2.20 0.00 12.47
CA GLY A 95 1.73 -1.38 12.41
C GLY A 95 0.51 -1.63 11.51
N GLU A 96 -0.19 -0.60 11.04
CA GLU A 96 -1.34 -0.75 10.15
C GLU A 96 -0.92 -1.25 8.75
N THR A 97 -1.86 -1.91 8.07
CA THR A 97 -1.69 -2.49 6.73
C THR A 97 -2.85 -2.11 5.83
N ALA A 98 -2.63 -2.10 4.52
CA ALA A 98 -3.65 -1.91 3.50
C ALA A 98 -3.41 -2.75 2.27
N ILE A 99 -4.51 -3.07 1.59
CA ILE A 99 -4.55 -3.69 0.28
C ILE A 99 -5.43 -2.83 -0.63
N GLY A 100 -5.02 -2.66 -1.88
CA GLY A 100 -5.82 -1.92 -2.86
C GLY A 100 -5.36 -2.14 -4.28
N ARG A 101 -6.13 -1.65 -5.24
CA ARG A 101 -5.75 -1.67 -6.66
C ARG A 101 -5.17 -0.32 -7.05
N LEU A 102 -4.06 -0.34 -7.78
CA LEU A 102 -3.44 0.85 -8.34
C LEU A 102 -4.04 1.15 -9.72
N ALA A 103 -4.16 2.43 -10.03
CA ALA A 103 -4.36 2.91 -11.38
C ALA A 103 -3.00 3.26 -12.02
N ALA A 104 -2.96 3.44 -13.34
CA ALA A 104 -1.75 3.95 -14.00
C ALA A 104 -1.37 5.34 -13.44
N GLY A 105 -0.11 5.53 -13.08
CA GLY A 105 0.38 6.80 -12.53
C GLY A 105 1.69 6.66 -11.77
N SER A 106 2.21 7.79 -11.28
CA SER A 106 3.38 7.85 -10.40
C SER A 106 2.94 7.82 -8.95
N TYR A 107 3.60 7.01 -8.12
CA TYR A 107 3.26 6.83 -6.72
C TYR A 107 4.43 7.17 -5.80
N ALA A 108 4.08 7.69 -4.63
CA ALA A 108 5.03 8.03 -3.58
C ALA A 108 4.45 7.69 -2.21
N ALA A 109 5.30 7.75 -1.20
CA ALA A 109 4.89 7.72 0.19
C ALA A 109 5.45 8.94 0.93
N GLN A 110 4.82 9.28 2.05
CA GLN A 110 5.25 10.35 2.94
C GLN A 110 4.98 9.94 4.37
N SER A 111 5.88 10.27 5.29
CA SER A 111 5.70 10.02 6.72
C SER A 111 5.53 11.33 7.48
N ASN A 112 4.85 11.32 8.61
CA ASN A 112 4.88 12.46 9.55
C ASN A 112 6.13 12.44 10.45
N LEU A 113 6.86 11.33 10.50
CA LEU A 113 8.03 11.13 11.36
C LEU A 113 9.19 10.50 10.57
N THR A 114 10.35 11.13 10.63
CA THR A 114 11.60 10.62 10.04
C THR A 114 11.97 9.25 10.63
N GLY A 115 12.57 8.38 9.83
CA GLY A 115 12.97 7.03 10.26
C GLY A 115 11.82 6.03 10.31
N THR A 116 10.61 6.44 9.91
CA THR A 116 9.50 5.53 9.67
C THR A 116 9.75 4.75 8.39
N SER A 117 9.41 3.46 8.39
CA SER A 117 9.55 2.59 7.22
C SER A 117 8.19 2.06 6.77
N LEU A 118 8.01 1.96 5.46
CA LEU A 118 6.88 1.31 4.80
C LEU A 118 7.42 0.14 3.98
N ILE A 119 6.81 -1.03 4.13
CA ILE A 119 6.96 -2.09 3.13
C ILE A 119 5.77 -2.02 2.19
N ILE A 120 6.04 -2.06 0.89
CA ILE A 120 5.02 -2.16 -0.14
C ILE A 120 5.38 -3.24 -1.15
N THR A 121 4.42 -4.10 -1.44
CA THR A 121 4.49 -5.12 -2.47
C THR A 121 3.45 -4.79 -3.54
N ILE A 122 3.89 -4.58 -4.76
CA ILE A 122 3.04 -4.31 -5.93
C ILE A 122 3.15 -5.51 -6.86
N VAL A 123 2.00 -6.02 -7.28
CA VAL A 123 1.92 -7.05 -8.29
C VAL A 123 1.51 -6.42 -9.62
N GLU A 124 2.04 -6.91 -10.74
CA GLU A 124 1.63 -6.45 -12.07
C GLU A 124 0.14 -6.70 -12.36
N GLY A 125 -0.47 -5.83 -13.16
CA GLY A 125 -1.89 -5.89 -13.54
C GLY A 125 -2.11 -6.26 -15.00
#